data_AF-A0A955I869-F1
#
_entry.id   AF-A0A955I869-F1
#
_cell.length_a   1.000
_cell.length_b   1.000
_cell.length_c   1.000
_cell.angle_alpha   90.00
_cell.angle_beta   90.00
_cell.angle_gamma   90.00
#
_symmetry.space_group_name_H-M   'P 1'
#
loop_
_entity.id
_entity.type
_entity.pdbx_description
1 polymer ?
#
loop_
_entity_poly.entity_id
_entity_poly.type
_entity_poly.pdbx_seq_one_letter_code
_entity_poly.pdbx_strand_id
1 'polypeptide(L)' 'MGIFEYHDEPLAASSKLLNKVDDETTRKRSTEIGTLLERIYTEQREERK' A
#
# COMPACT_ATOMS: atom_id res chain seq x y z
N MET A 1 5.31 -4.61 9.11
CA MET A 1 4.51 -4.89 7.90
C MET A 1 4.75 -3.74 6.94
N GLY A 2 5.17 -4.04 5.71
CA GLY A 2 5.44 -3.02 4.69
C GLY A 2 4.31 -2.99 3.67
N ILE A 3 3.76 -1.80 3.40
CA ILE A 3 2.98 -1.54 2.20
C ILE A 3 3.98 -1.17 1.10
N PHE A 4 3.83 -1.76 -0.07
CA PHE A 4 4.65 -1.44 -1.23
C PHE A 4 3.74 -0.88 -2.32
N GLU A 5 4.14 0.24 -2.89
CA GLU A 5 3.48 0.81 -4.07
C GLU A 5 3.75 -0.08 -5.28
N TYR A 6 2.80 -0.14 -6.20
CA TYR A 6 3.01 -0.84 -7.46
C TYR A 6 4.00 -0.04 -8.30
N HIS A 7 5.05 -0.71 -8.77
CA HIS A 7 6.00 -0.17 -9.73
C HIS A 7 5.86 -0.92 -11.05
N ASP A 8 5.79 -0.17 -12.13
CA ASP A 8 5.58 -0.69 -13.47
C ASP A 8 6.88 -1.23 -14.07
N GLU A 9 7.25 -2.44 -13.67
CA GLU A 9 8.44 -3.13 -14.15
C GLU A 9 8.24 -3.62 -15.61
N PRO A 10 9.05 -3.18 -16.60
CA PRO A 10 8.75 -3.39 -18.02
C PRO A 10 8.52 -4.85 -18.42
N LEU A 11 9.26 -5.78 -17.81
CA LEU A 11 9.20 -7.21 -18.11
C LEU A 11 8.10 -7.96 -17.33
N ALA A 12 7.45 -7.32 -16.37
CA ALA A 12 6.40 -7.95 -15.59
C ALA A 12 5.14 -8.17 -16.43
N ALA A 13 4.44 -9.29 -16.22
CA ALA A 13 3.16 -9.54 -16.91
C ALA A 13 2.12 -8.44 -16.60
N SER A 14 2.17 -7.87 -15.40
CA SER A 14 1.33 -6.75 -14.97
C SER A 14 1.60 -5.46 -15.74
N SER A 15 2.76 -5.30 -16.37
CA SER A 15 3.08 -4.12 -17.18
C SER A 15 2.20 -3.99 -18.43
N LYS A 16 1.59 -5.10 -18.87
CA LYS A 16 0.69 -5.16 -20.03
C LYS A 16 -0.77 -4.85 -19.69
N LEU A 17 -1.10 -4.67 -18.41
CA LEU A 17 -2.46 -4.38 -17.98
C LEU A 17 -2.85 -2.97 -18.42
N LEU A 18 -4.05 -2.85 -18.97
CA LEU A 18 -4.68 -1.57 -19.30
C LEU A 18 -5.27 -0.93 -18.04
N ASN A 19 -5.45 0.40 -18.07
CA ASN A 19 -6.09 1.18 -17.00
C ASN A 19 -5.36 1.11 -15.66
N LYS A 20 -4.03 1.26 -15.65
CA LYS A 20 -3.27 1.40 -14.42
C LYS A 20 -3.71 2.65 -13.67
N VAL A 21 -3.68 2.54 -12.34
CA VAL A 21 -3.90 3.67 -11.45
C VAL A 21 -2.66 4.55 -11.51
N ASP A 22 -2.84 5.87 -11.55
CA ASP A 22 -1.74 6.82 -11.56
C ASP A 22 -0.97 6.82 -10.22
N ASP A 23 0.27 7.31 -10.27
CA ASP A 23 1.18 7.30 -9.12
C ASP A 23 0.66 8.17 -7.97
N GLU A 24 -0.04 9.27 -8.25
CA GLU A 24 -0.59 10.17 -7.23
C GLU A 24 -1.68 9.46 -6.43
N THR A 25 -2.62 8.82 -7.13
CA THR A 25 -3.69 8.02 -6.51
C THR A 25 -3.11 6.85 -5.71
N THR A 26 -2.08 6.17 -6.24
CA THR A 26 -1.42 5.05 -5.57
C THR A 26 -0.75 5.50 -4.26
N ARG A 27 -0.01 6.63 -4.29
CA ARG A 27 0.64 7.20 -3.12
C ARG A 27 -0.34 7.66 -2.04
N LYS A 28 -1.43 8.29 -2.46
CA LYS A 28 -2.50 8.71 -1.54
C LYS A 28 -3.06 7.50 -0.78
N ARG A 29 -3.40 6.42 -1.51
CA ARG A 29 -3.92 5.18 -0.92
C ARG A 29 -2.89 4.51 0.00
N SER A 30 -1.63 4.45 -0.41
CA SER A 30 -0.54 3.88 0.40
C SER A 30 -0.44 4.58 1.75
N THR A 31 -0.52 5.91 1.76
CA THR A 31 -0.49 6.74 2.97
C THR A 31 -1.70 6.47 3.87
N GLU A 32 -2.92 6.48 3.31
CA GLU A 32 -4.16 6.22 4.04
C GLU A 32 -4.17 4.84 4.70
N ILE A 33 -3.75 3.80 3.96
CA ILE A 33 -3.65 2.44 4.48
C ILE A 33 -2.57 2.37 5.56
N GLY A 34 -1.44 3.05 5.38
CA GLY A 34 -0.36 3.11 6.37
C GLY A 34 -0.85 3.60 7.74
N THR A 35 -1.62 4.70 7.77
CA THR A 35 -2.21 5.24 9.00
C THR A 35 -3.19 4.26 9.64
N LEU A 36 -4.02 3.57 8.85
CA LEU A 36 -4.96 2.57 9.37
C LEU A 36 -4.24 1.38 9.99
N LEU A 37 -3.17 0.89 9.34
CA LEU A 37 -2.37 -0.21 9.87
C LEU A 37 -1.68 0.19 11.18
N GLU A 38 -1.08 1.36 11.25
CA GLU A 38 -0.43 1.86 12.47
C GLU A 38 -1.40 1.89 13.66
N ARG A 39 -2.63 2.36 13.42
CA ARG A 39 -3.68 2.36 14.43
C ARG A 39 -4.01 0.93 14.91
N ILE A 40 -4.29 0.01 13.99
CA ILE A 40 -4.64 -1.38 14.33
C ILE A 40 -3.50 -2.05 15.11
N TYR A 41 -2.25 -1.85 14.69
CA TYR A 41 -1.11 -2.45 15.38
C TYR A 41 -0.86 -1.84 16.75
N THR A 42 -1.12 -0.53 16.91
CA THR A 42 -1.04 0.13 18.21
C THR A 42 -2.09 -0.42 19.16
N GLU A 43 -3.35 -0.51 18.72
CA GLU A 43 -4.45 -1.10 19.50
C GLU A 43 -4.12 -2.55 19.91
N GLN A 44 -3.72 -3.40 18.97
CA GLN A 44 -3.32 -4.78 19.25
C GLN A 44 -2.09 -4.91 20.15
N ARG A 45 -1.21 -3.89 20.19
CA ARG A 45 -0.04 -3.90 21.06
C ARG A 45 -0.42 -3.55 22.49
N GLU A 46 -1.31 -2.58 22.68
CA GLU A 46 -1.80 -2.21 24.01
C GLU A 46 -2.66 -3.33 24.63
N GLU A 47 -3.47 -4.05 23.85
CA GLU A 47 -4.24 -5.22 24.33
C GLU A 47 -3.37 -6.40 24.81
N ARG A 48 -2.11 -6.47 24.36
CA ARG A 48 -1.15 -7.54 24.74
C ARG A 48 -0.27 -7.17 25.92
N LYS A 49 -0.35 -5.93 26.42
CA LYS A 49 0.36 -5.47 27.62
C LYS A 49 -0.48 -5.73 28.86
#